data_AF-A0A8C4QUC5-F1
#
_entry.id   AF-A0A8C4QUC5-F1
#
_cell.length_a   1.000
_cell.length_b   1.000
_cell.length_c   1.000
_cell.angle_alpha   90.00
_cell.angle_beta   90.00
_cell.angle_gamma   90.00
#
_symmetry.space_group_name_H-M   'P 1'
#
loop_
_entity.id
_entity.type
_entity.pdbx_description
1 polymer ?
#
loop_
_entity_poly.entity_id
_entity_poly.type
_entity_poly.pdbx_seq_one_letter_code
_entity_poly.pdbx_strand_id
1 'polypeptide(L)'
;MPEEDAFAVLLCLMRDNPYSLRHLYLPGMPALGLALFQLDRLLQVQLPELHAHLVAQGLSTATFASPWFLTLFLASLPLPLATRIFDMFMAEGLEVIFRVSVALLLANQPDLLQLDMEGMLQFLQKSVPEQFADDPGRLLTLSDHVTVPARRMKRLQKEYMSLKAKEKHELGGMKQLRAENLSLKQSLEELEKSRHSEEFVLRLERELVQARLGQAEASAALRDMQEKVITLEQRQAAFPEETNLALLRDELAASRVCEGEAAAALCELRAQLQQLEQHCKVKSFFPVASTGTCTGNRLLAFQILNWKGTR
;
A
#
# COMPACT_ATOMS: atom_id res chain seq x y z
N MET A 1 53.74 -0.21 44.87
CA MET A 1 54.42 -0.01 43.58
C MET A 1 54.16 1.43 43.14
N PRO A 2 55.21 2.21 42.81
CA PRO A 2 55.09 3.53 42.18
C PRO A 2 54.26 3.50 40.88
N GLU A 3 53.72 4.65 40.46
CA GLU A 3 52.89 4.75 39.25
C GLU A 3 53.65 4.36 37.97
N GLU A 4 54.90 4.79 37.84
CA GLU A 4 55.74 4.49 36.67
C GLU A 4 56.00 2.98 36.51
N ASP A 5 56.28 2.30 37.62
CA ASP A 5 56.47 0.85 37.66
C ASP A 5 55.15 0.12 37.34
N ALA A 6 54.03 0.62 37.85
CA ALA A 6 52.71 0.07 37.56
C ALA A 6 52.37 0.14 36.07
N PHE A 7 52.67 1.28 35.45
CA PHE A 7 52.51 1.46 34.01
C PHE A 7 53.45 0.55 33.21
N ALA A 8 54.70 0.41 33.63
CA ALA A 8 55.66 -0.50 33.00
C ALA A 8 55.18 -1.96 33.05
N VAL A 9 54.67 -2.42 34.20
CA VAL A 9 54.07 -3.76 34.34
C VAL A 9 52.86 -3.91 33.43
N LEU A 10 51.95 -2.92 33.40
CA LEU A 10 50.79 -2.95 32.50
C LEU A 10 51.21 -3.06 31.03
N LEU A 11 52.23 -2.32 30.59
CA LEU A 11 52.77 -2.43 29.23
C LEU A 11 53.32 -3.83 28.95
N CYS A 12 54.00 -4.46 29.92
CA CYS A 12 54.48 -5.84 29.80
C CYS A 12 53.31 -6.83 29.65
N LEU A 13 52.23 -6.66 30.40
CA LEU A 13 51.02 -7.50 30.29
C LEU A 13 50.34 -7.35 28.93
N MET A 14 50.31 -6.13 28.39
CA MET A 14 49.64 -5.82 27.12
C MET A 14 50.46 -6.17 25.87
N ARG A 15 51.75 -6.52 26.01
CA ARG A 15 52.60 -6.95 24.89
C ARG A 15 52.31 -8.40 24.49
N ASP A 16 52.60 -8.72 23.23
CA ASP A 16 52.30 -10.02 22.62
C ASP A 16 53.10 -11.19 23.24
N ASN A 17 54.19 -10.91 23.95
CA ASN A 17 54.99 -11.89 24.66
C ASN A 17 55.40 -11.28 26.02
N PRO A 18 55.16 -11.93 27.17
CA PRO A 18 54.67 -13.31 27.36
C PRO A 18 53.16 -13.48 27.63
N TYR A 19 52.42 -12.39 27.90
CA TYR A 19 51.03 -12.50 28.39
C TYR A 19 49.95 -12.27 27.34
N SER A 20 50.24 -11.48 26.29
CA SER A 20 49.35 -11.20 25.16
C SER A 20 47.97 -10.63 25.55
N LEU A 21 47.83 -10.02 26.73
CA LEU A 21 46.53 -9.65 27.33
C LEU A 21 45.72 -8.70 26.44
N ARG A 22 46.40 -7.84 25.68
CA ARG A 22 45.81 -6.90 24.72
C ARG A 22 44.84 -7.56 23.74
N HIS A 23 45.07 -8.82 23.35
CA HIS A 23 44.23 -9.49 22.37
C HIS A 23 42.77 -9.66 22.85
N LEU A 24 42.54 -9.74 24.16
CA LEU A 24 41.19 -9.79 24.73
C LEU A 24 40.41 -8.49 24.52
N TYR A 25 41.13 -7.37 24.34
CA TYR A 25 40.61 -6.01 24.26
C TYR A 25 40.57 -5.42 22.85
N LEU A 26 40.99 -6.17 21.83
CA LEU A 26 40.92 -5.70 20.45
C LEU A 26 39.46 -5.47 20.01
N PRO A 27 39.19 -4.55 19.07
CA PRO A 27 37.83 -4.32 18.55
C PRO A 27 37.17 -5.61 18.08
N GLY A 28 35.92 -5.83 18.48
CA GLY A 28 35.17 -7.08 18.24
C GLY A 28 35.58 -8.24 19.15
N MET A 29 36.52 -8.02 20.06
CA MET A 29 36.98 -8.94 21.12
C MET A 29 37.16 -10.40 20.67
N PRO A 30 37.91 -10.66 19.57
CA PRO A 30 37.99 -11.99 18.98
C PRO A 30 38.63 -13.02 19.92
N ALA A 31 39.65 -12.62 20.69
CA ALA A 31 40.31 -13.50 21.64
C ALA A 31 39.46 -13.79 22.88
N LEU A 32 38.65 -12.83 23.33
CA LEU A 32 37.67 -13.06 24.39
C LEU A 32 36.61 -14.06 23.92
N GLY A 33 36.04 -13.85 22.72
CA GLY A 33 35.06 -14.79 22.17
C GLY A 33 35.62 -16.21 22.02
N LEU A 34 36.89 -16.34 21.62
CA LEU A 34 37.59 -17.63 21.61
C LEU A 34 37.73 -18.21 23.02
N ALA A 35 38.15 -17.42 24.01
CA ALA A 35 38.34 -17.88 25.38
C ALA A 35 37.02 -18.35 26.00
N LEU A 36 35.93 -17.62 25.78
CA LEU A 36 34.60 -18.00 26.24
C LEU A 36 34.10 -19.28 25.57
N PHE A 37 34.32 -19.44 24.26
CA PHE A 37 34.02 -20.69 23.54
C PHE A 37 34.84 -21.87 24.09
N GLN A 38 36.12 -21.64 24.39
CA GLN A 38 36.97 -22.69 24.98
C GLN A 38 36.51 -23.06 26.38
N LEU A 39 36.14 -22.09 27.22
CA LEU A 39 35.60 -22.34 28.55
C LEU A 39 34.30 -23.15 28.45
N ASP A 40 33.37 -22.73 27.60
CA ASP A 40 32.11 -23.43 27.35
C ASP A 40 32.33 -24.92 26.99
N ARG A 41 33.27 -25.19 26.07
CA ARG A 41 33.65 -26.56 25.66
C ARG A 41 34.44 -27.34 26.71
N LEU A 42 35.07 -26.67 27.68
CA LEU A 42 35.66 -27.30 28.85
C LEU A 42 34.56 -27.71 29.84
N LEU A 43 33.61 -26.81 30.12
CA LEU A 43 32.45 -27.10 30.97
C LEU A 43 31.65 -28.27 30.43
N GLN A 44 31.43 -28.33 29.12
CA GLN A 44 30.73 -29.44 28.48
C GLN A 44 31.35 -30.81 28.78
N VAL A 45 32.67 -30.89 29.00
CA VAL A 45 33.37 -32.16 29.25
C VAL A 45 33.68 -32.40 30.72
N GLN A 46 34.00 -31.36 31.49
CA GLN A 46 34.37 -31.49 32.89
C GLN A 46 33.17 -31.40 33.84
N LEU A 47 32.14 -30.64 33.47
CA LEU A 47 30.93 -30.39 34.26
C LEU A 47 29.67 -30.58 33.38
N PRO A 48 29.44 -31.77 32.80
CA PRO A 48 28.42 -31.99 31.78
C PRO A 48 26.99 -31.70 32.29
N GLU A 49 26.70 -32.02 33.55
CA GLU A 49 25.39 -31.75 34.18
C GLU A 49 25.14 -30.24 34.31
N LEU A 50 26.12 -29.51 34.82
CA LEU A 50 26.04 -28.06 34.95
C LEU A 50 25.92 -27.39 33.59
N HIS A 51 26.72 -27.81 32.61
CA HIS A 51 26.64 -27.29 31.25
C HIS A 51 25.26 -27.54 30.64
N ALA A 52 24.68 -28.74 30.79
CA ALA A 52 23.35 -29.04 30.31
C ALA A 52 22.29 -28.14 30.96
N HIS A 53 22.41 -27.88 32.27
CA HIS A 53 21.53 -26.95 32.98
C HIS A 53 21.67 -25.51 32.49
N LEU A 54 22.90 -25.01 32.33
CA LEU A 54 23.15 -23.67 31.76
C LEU A 54 22.50 -23.51 30.38
N VAL A 55 22.63 -24.50 29.51
CA VAL A 55 22.00 -24.51 28.19
C VAL A 55 20.47 -24.56 28.29
N ALA A 56 19.92 -25.39 29.18
CA ALA A 56 18.47 -25.50 29.39
C ALA A 56 17.86 -24.20 29.90
N GLN A 57 18.58 -23.46 30.75
CA GLN A 57 18.19 -22.15 31.26
C GLN A 57 18.49 -20.99 30.28
N GLY A 58 19.08 -21.27 29.11
CA GLY A 58 19.47 -20.25 28.14
C GLY A 58 20.60 -19.33 28.61
N LEU A 59 21.36 -19.73 29.64
CA LEU A 59 22.44 -18.93 30.19
C LEU A 59 23.75 -19.22 29.44
N SER A 60 24.14 -18.30 28.57
CA SER A 60 25.43 -18.38 27.87
C SER A 60 26.60 -18.15 28.82
N THR A 61 27.66 -18.96 28.69
CA THR A 61 28.94 -18.80 29.40
C THR A 61 29.50 -17.37 29.26
N ALA A 62 29.29 -16.74 28.10
CA ALA A 62 29.72 -15.36 27.85
C ALA A 62 29.09 -14.33 28.80
N THR A 63 27.85 -14.56 29.25
CA THR A 63 27.08 -13.60 30.05
C THR A 63 27.73 -13.34 31.41
N PHE A 64 28.22 -14.39 32.08
CA PHE A 64 28.82 -14.27 33.41
C PHE A 64 30.34 -14.30 33.40
N ALA A 65 30.98 -14.97 32.43
CA ALA A 65 32.42 -15.18 32.45
C ALA A 65 33.23 -14.07 31.76
N SER A 66 32.59 -13.18 30.97
CA SER A 66 33.31 -12.08 30.32
C SER A 66 34.12 -11.21 31.30
N PRO A 67 33.57 -10.79 32.47
CA PRO A 67 34.34 -10.05 33.48
C PRO A 67 35.52 -10.83 34.05
N TRP A 68 35.43 -12.15 34.15
CA TRP A 68 36.50 -13.01 34.70
C TRP A 68 37.76 -12.94 33.83
N PHE A 69 37.60 -13.03 32.51
CA PHE A 69 38.71 -12.95 31.56
C PHE A 69 39.24 -11.53 31.39
N LEU A 70 38.36 -10.53 31.27
CA LEU A 70 38.79 -9.16 31.06
C LEU A 70 39.54 -8.64 32.29
N THR A 71 38.97 -8.82 33.48
CA THR A 71 39.54 -8.24 34.71
C THR A 71 40.45 -9.20 35.47
N LEU A 72 40.70 -10.40 34.94
CA LEU A 72 41.49 -11.44 35.63
C LEU A 72 40.95 -11.71 37.05
N PHE A 73 39.62 -11.75 37.18
CA PHE A 73 38.86 -11.82 38.44
C PHE A 73 39.00 -10.64 39.42
N LEU A 74 39.82 -9.62 39.14
CA LEU A 74 40.03 -8.46 40.03
C LEU A 74 38.75 -7.66 40.31
N ALA A 75 37.77 -7.67 39.39
CA ALA A 75 36.49 -7.00 39.59
C ALA A 75 35.38 -7.95 40.09
N SER A 76 35.65 -9.25 40.21
CA SER A 76 34.62 -10.26 40.50
C SER A 76 34.84 -11.00 41.82
N LEU A 77 36.07 -11.07 42.34
CA LEU A 77 36.39 -11.79 43.58
C LEU A 77 37.02 -10.84 44.61
N PRO A 78 37.04 -11.21 45.91
CA PRO A 78 37.71 -10.43 46.94
C PRO A 78 39.19 -10.20 46.60
N LEU A 79 39.68 -8.99 46.84
CA LEU A 79 41.04 -8.58 46.47
C LEU A 79 42.15 -9.53 46.96
N PRO A 80 42.10 -10.09 48.19
CA PRO A 80 43.12 -11.05 48.64
C PRO A 80 43.21 -12.32 47.77
N LEU A 81 42.08 -12.79 47.25
CA LEU A 81 42.03 -13.95 46.35
C LEU A 81 42.41 -13.54 44.92
N ALA A 82 41.85 -12.44 44.43
CA ALA A 82 42.10 -11.99 43.07
C ALA A 82 43.58 -11.63 42.82
N THR A 83 44.28 -11.09 43.82
CA THR A 83 45.73 -10.83 43.71
C THR A 83 46.54 -12.12 43.63
N ARG A 84 46.15 -13.20 44.31
CA ARG A 84 46.81 -14.52 44.16
C ARG A 84 46.57 -15.14 42.80
N ILE A 85 45.35 -15.02 42.27
CA ILE A 85 45.04 -15.45 40.90
C ILE A 85 45.89 -14.64 39.90
N PHE A 86 46.05 -13.34 40.15
CA PHE A 86 46.88 -12.46 39.34
C PHE A 86 48.38 -12.85 39.40
N ASP A 87 48.90 -13.21 40.58
CA ASP A 87 50.26 -13.74 40.74
C ASP A 87 50.48 -15.03 39.91
N MET A 88 49.53 -15.96 39.98
CA MET A 88 49.56 -17.19 39.18
C MET A 88 49.49 -16.87 37.69
N PHE A 89 48.65 -15.93 37.27
CA PHE A 89 48.57 -15.46 35.89
C PHE A 89 49.91 -14.87 35.42
N MET A 90 50.62 -14.12 36.26
CA MET A 90 51.96 -13.65 35.92
C MET A 90 52.99 -14.79 35.81
N ALA A 91 52.83 -15.88 36.57
CA ALA A 91 53.75 -17.02 36.48
C ALA A 91 53.49 -17.92 35.26
N GLU A 92 52.22 -18.18 34.95
CA GLU A 92 51.82 -19.25 34.02
C GLU A 92 51.00 -18.77 32.81
N GLY A 93 50.51 -17.53 32.84
CA GLY A 93 49.71 -16.92 31.79
C GLY A 93 48.20 -17.22 31.90
N LEU A 94 47.50 -17.02 30.77
CA LEU A 94 46.03 -17.00 30.72
C LEU A 94 45.38 -18.36 31.06
N GLU A 95 46.12 -19.46 31.03
CA GLU A 95 45.61 -20.80 31.36
C GLU A 95 45.03 -20.85 32.79
N VAL A 96 45.63 -20.10 33.72
CA VAL A 96 45.18 -19.98 35.12
C VAL A 96 43.73 -19.53 35.18
N ILE A 97 43.33 -18.59 34.33
CA ILE A 97 41.97 -18.05 34.33
C ILE A 97 40.97 -19.15 33.95
N PHE A 98 41.32 -20.06 33.05
CA PHE A 98 40.49 -21.22 32.74
C PHE A 98 40.39 -22.19 33.92
N ARG A 99 41.52 -22.51 34.56
CA ARG A 99 41.55 -23.43 35.72
C ARG A 99 40.70 -22.91 36.86
N VAL A 100 40.87 -21.64 37.22
CA VAL A 100 40.09 -20.97 38.27
C VAL A 100 38.62 -20.89 37.90
N SER A 101 38.28 -20.57 36.65
CA SER A 101 36.88 -20.53 36.19
C SER A 101 36.17 -21.88 36.36
N VAL A 102 36.82 -22.97 35.96
CA VAL A 102 36.25 -24.32 36.11
C VAL A 102 36.21 -24.75 37.57
N ALA A 103 37.25 -24.46 38.36
CA ALA A 103 37.27 -24.76 39.79
C ALA A 103 36.16 -24.03 40.57
N LEU A 104 35.92 -22.76 40.25
CA LEU A 104 34.86 -21.95 40.84
C LEU A 104 33.48 -22.55 40.54
N LEU A 105 33.25 -22.95 39.29
CA LEU A 105 31.99 -23.58 38.88
C LEU A 105 31.82 -24.99 39.46
N LEU A 106 32.90 -25.77 39.54
CA LEU A 106 32.90 -27.09 40.16
C LEU A 106 32.56 -27.01 41.67
N ALA A 107 33.17 -26.06 42.38
CA ALA A 107 32.93 -25.87 43.82
C ALA A 107 31.47 -25.49 44.14
N ASN A 108 30.80 -24.82 43.19
CA ASN A 108 29.45 -24.28 43.34
C ASN A 108 28.40 -25.05 42.53
N GLN A 109 28.77 -26.15 41.87
CA GLN A 109 27.87 -26.96 41.07
C GLN A 109 26.56 -27.38 41.78
N PRO A 110 26.56 -27.86 43.04
CA PRO A 110 25.32 -28.33 43.66
C PRO A 110 24.29 -27.21 43.88
N ASP A 111 24.76 -25.98 44.14
CA ASP A 111 23.89 -24.82 44.32
C ASP A 111 23.40 -24.30 42.96
N LEU A 112 24.30 -24.20 41.97
CA LEU A 112 23.97 -23.70 40.64
C LEU A 112 22.91 -24.56 39.92
N LEU A 113 22.92 -25.88 40.13
CA LEU A 113 21.94 -26.81 39.54
C LEU A 113 20.51 -26.61 40.06
N GLN A 114 20.34 -25.92 41.19
CA GLN A 114 19.03 -25.67 41.80
C GLN A 114 18.43 -24.31 41.41
N LEU A 115 19.22 -23.46 40.76
CA LEU A 115 18.87 -22.08 40.44
C LEU A 115 18.42 -21.95 38.98
N ASP A 116 17.55 -20.99 38.70
CA ASP A 116 17.21 -20.56 37.35
C ASP A 116 18.26 -19.58 36.80
N MET A 117 18.04 -19.06 35.58
CA MET A 117 18.99 -18.16 34.92
C MET A 117 19.34 -16.92 35.76
N GLU A 118 18.36 -16.25 36.34
CA GLU A 118 18.57 -15.05 37.16
C GLU A 118 19.24 -15.40 38.50
N GLY A 119 18.79 -16.47 39.15
CA GLY A 119 19.38 -16.97 40.39
C GLY A 119 20.85 -17.33 40.23
N MET A 120 21.21 -18.04 39.16
CA MET A 120 22.61 -18.38 38.86
C MET A 120 23.48 -17.12 38.68
N LEU A 121 22.99 -16.13 37.92
CA LEU A 121 23.72 -14.88 37.73
C LEU A 121 23.92 -14.13 39.05
N GLN A 122 22.87 -14.00 39.85
CA GLN A 122 22.96 -13.33 41.15
C GLN A 122 23.91 -14.07 42.10
N PHE A 123 23.84 -15.40 42.14
CA PHE A 123 24.69 -16.23 42.97
C PHE A 123 26.17 -16.09 42.61
N LEU A 124 26.50 -16.17 41.31
CA LEU A 124 27.88 -16.00 40.82
C LEU A 124 28.43 -14.59 41.10
N GLN A 125 27.59 -13.56 41.10
CA GLN A 125 28.01 -12.17 41.29
C GLN A 125 28.11 -11.75 42.76
N LYS A 126 27.29 -12.34 43.65
CA LYS A 126 27.18 -11.90 45.06
C LYS A 126 27.63 -12.96 46.06
N SER A 127 27.08 -14.17 45.96
CA SER A 127 27.31 -15.23 46.93
C SER A 127 28.69 -15.87 46.79
N VAL A 128 29.13 -16.12 45.55
CA VAL A 128 30.44 -16.73 45.29
C VAL A 128 31.61 -15.89 45.86
N PRO A 129 31.68 -14.57 45.65
CA PRO A 129 32.73 -13.74 46.25
C PRO A 129 32.79 -13.83 47.78
N GLU A 130 31.64 -13.87 48.44
CA GLU A 130 31.54 -13.97 49.91
C GLU A 130 32.06 -15.31 50.43
N GLN A 131 31.79 -16.43 49.72
CA GLN A 131 32.24 -17.76 50.14
C GLN A 131 33.76 -17.92 50.20
N PHE A 132 34.49 -17.18 49.37
CA PHE A 132 35.96 -17.25 49.30
C PHE A 132 36.66 -16.06 49.96
N ALA A 133 35.92 -15.21 50.68
CA ALA A 133 36.49 -14.08 51.39
C ALA A 133 37.39 -14.52 52.56
N ASP A 134 36.95 -15.55 53.31
CA ASP A 134 37.64 -16.01 54.53
C ASP A 134 38.77 -17.01 54.25
N ASP A 135 38.63 -17.85 53.22
CA ASP A 135 39.65 -18.83 52.81
C ASP A 135 39.93 -18.77 51.31
N PRO A 136 40.81 -17.86 50.87
CA PRO A 136 41.27 -17.79 49.49
C PRO A 136 42.00 -19.06 49.03
N GLY A 137 42.65 -19.79 49.96
CA GLY A 137 43.47 -20.95 49.63
C GLY A 137 42.67 -22.10 49.04
N ARG A 138 41.45 -22.30 49.53
CA ARG A 138 40.54 -23.36 49.07
C ARG A 138 40.32 -23.35 47.56
N LEU A 139 40.03 -22.18 46.96
CA LEU A 139 39.79 -22.10 45.51
C LEU A 139 41.07 -22.39 44.71
N LEU A 140 42.21 -21.90 45.17
CA LEU A 140 43.49 -22.09 44.50
C LEU A 140 43.88 -23.56 44.48
N THR A 141 43.76 -24.25 45.61
CA THR A 141 44.02 -25.70 45.70
C THR A 141 43.08 -26.50 44.79
N LEU A 142 41.80 -26.13 44.71
CA LEU A 142 40.88 -26.76 43.76
C LEU A 142 41.31 -26.53 42.30
N SER A 143 41.80 -25.33 41.99
CA SER A 143 42.25 -24.96 40.63
C SER A 143 43.48 -25.74 40.17
N ASP A 144 44.35 -26.16 41.09
CA ASP A 144 45.54 -26.98 40.77
C ASP A 144 45.16 -28.39 40.29
N HIS A 145 43.99 -28.88 40.69
CA HIS A 145 43.47 -30.17 40.24
C HIS A 145 42.71 -30.09 38.90
N VAL A 146 42.43 -28.89 38.40
CA VAL A 146 41.77 -28.69 37.11
C VAL A 146 42.78 -28.81 35.98
N THR A 147 42.55 -29.77 35.07
CA THR A 147 43.41 -29.95 33.89
C THR A 147 42.87 -29.19 32.69
N VAL A 148 43.70 -28.31 32.09
CA VAL A 148 43.39 -27.60 30.83
C VAL A 148 44.34 -28.11 29.73
N PRO A 149 43.97 -29.16 28.98
CA PRO A 149 44.89 -29.80 28.05
C PRO A 149 45.20 -28.90 26.83
N ALA A 150 46.43 -28.41 26.72
CA ALA A 150 46.88 -27.50 25.65
C ALA A 150 46.57 -27.99 24.21
N ARG A 151 46.67 -29.31 23.97
CA ARG A 151 46.31 -29.91 22.66
C ARG A 151 44.84 -29.69 22.32
N ARG A 152 43.95 -29.82 23.30
CA ARG A 152 42.50 -29.58 23.14
C ARG A 152 42.23 -28.10 22.91
N MET A 153 42.87 -27.22 23.67
CA MET A 153 42.72 -25.76 23.50
C MET A 153 43.08 -25.32 22.08
N LYS A 154 44.19 -25.82 21.53
CA LYS A 154 44.57 -25.57 20.12
C LYS A 154 43.57 -26.13 19.10
N ARG A 155 42.96 -27.29 19.37
CA ARG A 155 41.91 -27.84 18.51
C ARG A 155 40.64 -26.97 18.54
N LEU A 156 40.19 -26.59 19.73
CA LEU A 156 39.03 -25.70 19.92
C LEU A 156 39.25 -24.34 19.27
N GLN A 157 40.49 -23.82 19.30
CA GLN A 157 40.85 -22.61 18.58
C GLN A 157 40.63 -22.75 17.08
N LYS A 158 41.12 -23.83 16.46
CA LYS A 158 40.91 -24.06 15.02
C LYS A 158 39.42 -24.19 14.68
N GLU A 159 38.66 -24.89 15.53
CA GLU A 159 37.21 -25.05 15.38
C GLU A 159 36.49 -23.70 15.42
N TYR A 160 36.78 -22.88 16.43
CA TYR A 160 36.19 -21.54 16.58
C TYR A 160 36.53 -20.63 15.40
N MET A 161 37.78 -20.65 14.93
CA MET A 161 38.19 -19.86 13.76
C MET A 161 37.46 -20.31 12.50
N SER A 162 37.24 -21.62 12.32
CA SER A 162 36.45 -22.14 11.21
C SER A 162 34.97 -21.72 11.30
N LEU A 163 34.38 -21.77 12.49
CA LEU A 163 33.02 -21.33 12.74
C LEU A 163 32.86 -19.84 12.40
N LYS A 164 33.75 -18.98 12.90
CA LYS A 164 33.73 -17.54 12.62
C LYS A 164 33.97 -17.22 11.14
N ALA A 165 34.79 -18.00 10.45
CA ALA A 165 34.99 -17.85 9.00
C ALA A 165 33.72 -18.18 8.20
N LYS A 166 33.01 -19.25 8.59
CA LYS A 166 31.72 -19.63 7.99
C LYS A 166 30.65 -18.56 8.24
N GLU A 167 30.49 -18.11 9.49
CA GLU A 167 29.54 -17.04 9.83
C GLU A 167 29.80 -15.76 9.02
N LYS A 168 31.07 -15.38 8.84
CA LYS A 168 31.45 -14.21 8.04
C LYS A 168 31.11 -14.40 6.56
N HIS A 169 31.35 -15.58 6.01
CA HIS A 169 31.01 -15.92 4.63
C HIS A 169 29.49 -15.90 4.40
N GLU A 170 28.72 -16.52 5.30
CA GLU A 170 27.25 -16.54 5.27
C GLU A 170 26.66 -15.13 5.38
N LEU A 171 27.19 -14.31 6.30
CA LEU A 171 26.79 -12.91 6.44
C LEU A 171 27.09 -12.11 5.17
N GLY A 172 28.22 -12.38 4.50
CA GLY A 172 28.57 -11.79 3.21
C GLY A 172 27.58 -12.17 2.11
N GLY A 173 27.29 -13.46 1.97
CA GLY A 173 26.32 -13.98 1.01
C GLY A 173 24.91 -13.43 1.25
N MET A 174 24.47 -13.36 2.51
CA MET A 174 23.16 -12.78 2.85
C MET A 174 23.08 -11.29 2.48
N LYS A 175 24.15 -10.51 2.66
CA LYS A 175 24.19 -9.10 2.25
C LYS A 175 24.10 -8.95 0.73
N GLN A 176 24.82 -9.79 -0.01
CA GLN A 176 24.77 -9.79 -1.47
C GLN A 176 23.36 -10.14 -1.97
N LEU A 177 22.77 -11.22 -1.46
CA LEU A 177 21.40 -11.63 -1.80
C LEU A 177 20.38 -10.53 -1.49
N ARG A 178 20.55 -9.79 -0.39
CA ARG A 178 19.69 -8.65 -0.05
C ARG A 178 19.82 -7.50 -1.04
N ALA A 179 21.04 -7.21 -1.51
CA ALA A 179 21.28 -6.17 -2.52
C ALA A 179 20.69 -6.56 -3.88
N GLU A 180 20.87 -7.81 -4.30
CA GLU A 180 20.28 -8.34 -5.53
C GLU A 180 18.74 -8.32 -5.48
N ASN A 181 18.15 -8.76 -4.36
CA ASN A 181 16.70 -8.69 -4.18
C ASN A 181 16.17 -7.25 -4.23
N LEU A 182 16.95 -6.27 -3.74
CA LEU A 182 16.56 -4.86 -3.83
C LEU A 182 16.59 -4.37 -5.30
N SER A 183 17.65 -4.70 -6.03
CA SER A 183 17.78 -4.35 -7.46
C SER A 183 16.67 -4.99 -8.29
N LEU A 184 16.37 -6.28 -8.06
CA LEU A 184 15.31 -6.98 -8.79
C LEU A 184 13.94 -6.39 -8.51
N LYS A 185 13.66 -5.98 -7.27
CA LYS A 185 12.41 -5.28 -6.93
C LYS A 185 12.26 -3.96 -7.68
N GLN A 186 13.33 -3.17 -7.79
CA GLN A 186 13.31 -1.93 -8.56
C GLN A 186 13.05 -2.20 -10.05
N SER A 187 13.72 -3.19 -10.64
CA SER A 187 13.47 -3.57 -12.04
C SER A 187 12.05 -4.07 -12.27
N LEU A 188 11.46 -4.81 -11.31
CA LEU A 188 10.06 -5.22 -11.40
C LEU A 188 9.10 -4.02 -11.35
N GLU A 189 9.32 -3.06 -10.45
CA GLU A 189 8.51 -1.83 -10.37
C GLU A 189 8.60 -1.00 -11.66
N GLU A 190 9.77 -0.92 -12.28
CA GLU A 190 9.97 -0.24 -13.57
C GLU A 190 9.22 -0.93 -14.70
N LEU A 191 9.33 -2.27 -14.79
CA LEU A 191 8.60 -3.07 -15.78
C LEU A 191 7.08 -3.01 -15.57
N GLU A 192 6.63 -2.96 -14.33
CA GLU A 192 5.21 -2.76 -14.02
C GLU A 192 4.74 -1.39 -14.51
N LYS A 193 5.48 -0.32 -14.26
CA LYS A 193 5.14 1.02 -14.76
C LYS A 193 5.06 1.06 -16.29
N SER A 194 6.04 0.45 -16.98
CA SER A 194 6.00 0.39 -18.44
C SER A 194 4.78 -0.40 -18.93
N ARG A 195 4.47 -1.54 -18.30
CA ARG A 195 3.27 -2.34 -18.63
C ARG A 195 1.97 -1.55 -18.48
N HIS A 196 1.80 -0.78 -17.39
CA HIS A 196 0.62 0.07 -17.21
C HIS A 196 0.53 1.18 -18.27
N SER A 197 1.67 1.75 -18.67
CA SER A 197 1.71 2.75 -19.74
C SER A 197 1.32 2.18 -21.10
N GLU A 198 1.79 0.98 -21.45
CA GLU A 198 1.40 0.26 -22.67
C GLU A 198 -0.09 -0.05 -22.69
N GLU A 199 -0.65 -0.51 -21.57
CA GLU A 199 -2.08 -0.80 -21.46
C GLU A 199 -2.94 0.46 -21.62
N PHE A 200 -2.48 1.61 -21.11
CA PHE A 200 -3.14 2.89 -21.30
C PHE A 200 -3.15 3.33 -22.76
N VAL A 201 -2.02 3.19 -23.47
CA VAL A 201 -1.92 3.50 -24.91
C VAL A 201 -2.89 2.62 -25.71
N LEU A 202 -2.89 1.31 -25.48
CA LEU A 202 -3.80 0.37 -26.16
C LEU A 202 -5.28 0.71 -25.93
N ARG A 203 -5.64 1.24 -24.75
CA ARG A 203 -7.00 1.70 -24.46
C ARG A 203 -7.36 2.93 -25.30
N LEU A 204 -6.49 3.93 -25.32
CA LEU A 204 -6.70 5.15 -26.12
C LEU A 204 -6.79 4.84 -27.62
N GLU A 205 -5.97 3.91 -28.12
CA GLU A 205 -6.04 3.48 -29.52
C GLU A 205 -7.41 2.86 -29.86
N ARG A 206 -7.95 2.01 -28.97
CA ARG A 206 -9.30 1.44 -29.16
C ARG A 206 -10.39 2.50 -29.16
N GLU A 207 -10.34 3.44 -28.21
CA GLU A 207 -11.30 4.55 -28.12
C GLU A 207 -11.23 5.44 -29.37
N LEU A 208 -10.04 5.75 -29.87
CA LEU A 208 -9.83 6.52 -31.09
C LEU A 208 -10.43 5.82 -32.31
N VAL A 209 -10.20 4.50 -32.45
CA VAL A 209 -10.77 3.71 -33.55
C VAL A 209 -12.30 3.71 -33.49
N GLN A 210 -12.90 3.55 -32.31
CA GLN A 210 -14.36 3.61 -32.17
C GLN A 210 -14.92 5.00 -32.50
N ALA A 211 -14.27 6.07 -32.05
CA ALA A 211 -14.68 7.43 -32.36
C ALA A 211 -14.61 7.72 -33.86
N ARG A 212 -13.55 7.25 -34.55
CA ARG A 212 -13.41 7.36 -36.01
C ARG A 212 -14.48 6.57 -36.76
N LEU A 213 -14.82 5.38 -36.29
CA LEU A 213 -15.89 4.57 -36.87
C LEU A 213 -17.25 5.29 -36.73
N GLY A 214 -17.59 5.75 -35.52
CA GLY A 214 -18.83 6.49 -35.29
C GLY A 214 -18.91 7.80 -36.07
N GLN A 215 -17.78 8.52 -36.25
CA GLN A 215 -17.71 9.69 -37.11
C GLN A 215 -17.99 9.33 -38.58
N ALA A 216 -17.43 8.21 -39.06
CA ALA A 216 -17.66 7.74 -40.43
C ALA A 216 -19.13 7.35 -40.64
N GLU A 217 -19.74 6.63 -39.70
CA GLU A 217 -21.16 6.26 -39.72
C GLU A 217 -22.07 7.50 -39.72
N ALA A 218 -21.82 8.45 -38.82
CA ALA A 218 -22.56 9.71 -38.78
C ALA A 218 -22.40 10.49 -40.10
N SER A 219 -21.19 10.54 -40.67
CA SER A 219 -20.95 11.21 -41.96
C SER A 219 -21.67 10.53 -43.13
N ALA A 220 -21.79 9.19 -43.11
CA ALA A 220 -22.56 8.45 -44.08
C ALA A 220 -24.06 8.75 -43.95
N ALA A 221 -24.60 8.66 -42.73
CA ALA A 221 -26.01 8.98 -42.47
C ALA A 221 -26.37 10.42 -42.87
N LEU A 222 -25.45 11.38 -42.65
CA LEU A 222 -25.65 12.77 -43.01
C LEU A 222 -25.65 12.98 -44.53
N ARG A 223 -24.81 12.26 -45.28
CA ARG A 223 -24.85 12.23 -46.75
C ARG A 223 -26.16 11.64 -47.27
N ASP A 224 -26.61 10.52 -46.71
CA ASP A 224 -27.90 9.91 -47.08
C ASP A 224 -29.08 10.85 -46.80
N MET A 225 -29.04 11.58 -45.69
CA MET A 225 -30.04 12.61 -45.37
C MET A 225 -30.00 13.78 -46.34
N GLN A 226 -28.80 14.27 -46.70
CA GLN A 226 -28.64 15.33 -47.70
C GLN A 226 -29.20 14.90 -49.06
N GLU A 227 -28.94 13.67 -49.49
CA GLU A 227 -29.51 13.12 -50.73
C GLU A 227 -31.04 13.07 -50.67
N LYS A 228 -31.61 12.62 -49.55
CA LYS A 228 -33.07 12.66 -49.34
C LYS A 228 -33.64 14.07 -49.42
N VAL A 229 -33.01 15.06 -48.79
CA VAL A 229 -33.43 16.47 -48.87
C VAL A 229 -33.43 16.92 -50.34
N ILE A 230 -32.36 16.66 -51.09
CA ILE A 230 -32.29 17.00 -52.52
C ILE A 230 -33.42 16.32 -53.31
N THR A 231 -33.68 15.04 -53.07
CA THR A 231 -34.79 14.33 -53.76
C THR A 231 -36.16 14.89 -53.41
N LEU A 232 -36.37 15.32 -52.16
CA LEU A 232 -37.62 15.93 -51.72
C LEU A 232 -37.78 17.34 -52.31
N GLU A 233 -36.72 18.14 -52.35
CA GLU A 233 -36.71 19.44 -53.01
C GLU A 233 -37.03 19.32 -54.50
N GLN A 234 -36.46 18.33 -55.20
CA GLN A 234 -36.79 18.03 -56.59
C GLN A 234 -38.26 17.60 -56.77
N ARG A 235 -38.79 16.77 -55.85
CA ARG A 235 -40.22 16.37 -55.89
C ARG A 235 -41.16 17.54 -55.60
N GLN A 236 -40.81 18.41 -54.66
CA GLN A 236 -41.59 19.60 -54.34
C GLN A 236 -41.59 20.57 -55.52
N ALA A 237 -40.47 20.72 -56.23
CA ALA A 237 -40.41 21.46 -57.50
C ALA A 237 -41.24 20.80 -58.62
N ALA A 238 -41.48 19.48 -58.54
CA ALA A 238 -42.31 18.73 -59.50
C ALA A 238 -43.81 18.70 -59.14
N PHE A 239 -44.21 19.15 -57.95
CA PHE A 239 -45.62 19.32 -57.60
C PHE A 239 -46.14 20.64 -58.20
N PRO A 240 -47.13 20.62 -59.10
CA PRO A 240 -47.60 21.83 -59.73
C PRO A 240 -48.72 22.44 -58.86
N GLU A 241 -48.34 23.05 -57.73
CA GLU A 241 -49.27 23.86 -56.92
C GLU A 241 -49.90 24.98 -57.77
N GLU A 242 -49.20 25.46 -58.79
CA GLU A 242 -49.71 26.48 -59.72
C GLU A 242 -50.85 25.98 -60.61
N THR A 243 -50.83 24.72 -61.10
CA THR A 243 -51.94 24.21 -61.94
C THR A 243 -53.21 23.95 -61.15
N ASN A 244 -53.10 23.46 -59.91
CA ASN A 244 -54.27 23.19 -59.08
C ASN A 244 -54.92 24.51 -58.58
N LEU A 245 -54.11 25.52 -58.26
CA LEU A 245 -54.61 26.86 -57.92
C LEU A 245 -55.18 27.60 -59.14
N ALA A 246 -54.64 27.40 -60.34
CA ALA A 246 -55.18 27.97 -61.57
C ALA A 246 -56.55 27.36 -61.93
N LEU A 247 -56.68 26.03 -61.86
CA LEU A 247 -57.96 25.34 -62.13
C LEU A 247 -59.06 25.75 -61.16
N LEU A 248 -58.75 25.86 -59.86
CA LEU A 248 -59.71 26.33 -58.86
C LEU A 248 -60.10 27.80 -59.05
N ARG A 249 -59.19 28.64 -59.55
CA ARG A 249 -59.50 30.03 -59.91
C ARG A 249 -60.42 30.11 -61.13
N ASP A 250 -60.20 29.26 -62.13
CA ASP A 250 -61.02 29.20 -63.35
C ASP A 250 -62.43 28.64 -63.05
N GLU A 251 -62.55 27.60 -62.22
CA GLU A 251 -63.86 27.08 -61.77
C GLU A 251 -64.66 28.13 -60.98
N LEU A 252 -64.00 28.90 -60.12
CA LEU A 252 -64.64 29.98 -59.36
C LEU A 252 -65.08 31.15 -60.26
N ALA A 253 -64.32 31.43 -61.32
CA ALA A 253 -64.70 32.42 -62.33
C ALA A 253 -65.93 31.95 -63.14
N ALA A 254 -65.97 30.69 -63.55
CA ALA A 254 -67.11 30.10 -64.26
C ALA A 254 -68.40 30.12 -63.40
N SER A 255 -68.29 29.79 -62.11
CA SER A 255 -69.43 29.80 -61.19
C SER A 255 -70.02 31.22 -61.02
N ARG A 256 -69.16 32.25 -60.96
CA ARG A 256 -69.60 33.67 -60.89
C ARG A 256 -70.31 34.15 -62.15
N VAL A 257 -69.90 33.69 -63.33
CA VAL A 257 -70.59 34.02 -64.59
C VAL A 257 -71.98 33.40 -64.60
N CYS A 258 -72.10 32.14 -64.18
CA CYS A 258 -73.38 31.45 -64.12
C CYS A 258 -74.35 32.09 -63.09
N GLU A 259 -73.84 32.55 -61.94
CA GLU A 259 -74.62 33.35 -60.99
C GLU A 259 -75.07 34.70 -61.58
N GLY A 260 -74.21 35.36 -62.37
CA GLY A 260 -74.53 36.61 -63.06
C GLY A 260 -75.63 36.45 -64.12
N GLU A 261 -75.58 35.36 -64.90
CA GLU A 261 -76.62 35.03 -65.88
C GLU A 261 -77.97 34.71 -65.21
N ALA A 262 -77.95 33.95 -64.11
CA ALA A 262 -79.15 33.68 -63.32
C ALA A 262 -79.74 34.96 -62.71
N ALA A 263 -78.90 35.88 -62.23
CA ALA A 263 -79.33 37.18 -61.72
C ALA A 263 -79.93 38.07 -62.82
N ALA A 264 -79.37 38.05 -64.03
CA ALA A 264 -79.92 38.76 -65.18
C ALA A 264 -81.29 38.22 -65.60
N ALA A 265 -81.44 36.88 -65.67
CA ALA A 265 -82.72 36.22 -65.95
C ALA A 265 -83.79 36.56 -64.90
N LEU A 266 -83.39 36.66 -63.62
CA LEU A 266 -84.30 37.09 -62.55
C LEU A 266 -84.75 38.55 -62.69
N CYS A 267 -83.86 39.46 -63.11
CA CYS A 267 -84.24 40.85 -63.41
C CYS A 267 -85.22 40.93 -64.60
N GLU A 268 -85.02 40.12 -65.62
CA GLU A 268 -85.89 40.05 -66.79
C GLU A 268 -87.30 39.52 -66.45
N LEU A 269 -87.38 38.46 -65.62
CA LEU A 269 -88.65 37.98 -65.07
C LEU A 269 -89.35 39.03 -64.19
N ARG A 270 -88.59 39.83 -63.45
CA ARG A 270 -89.13 40.92 -62.61
C ARG A 270 -89.70 42.06 -63.46
N ALA A 271 -89.08 42.35 -64.60
CA ALA A 271 -89.59 43.32 -65.57
C ALA A 271 -90.90 42.83 -66.23
N GLN A 272 -91.00 41.54 -66.53
CA GLN A 272 -92.23 40.92 -67.05
C GLN A 272 -93.38 40.93 -66.03
N LEU A 273 -93.09 40.70 -64.75
CA LEU A 273 -94.06 40.82 -63.66
C LEU A 273 -94.57 42.27 -63.48
N GLN A 274 -93.70 43.27 -63.62
CA GLN A 274 -94.11 44.69 -63.58
C GLN A 274 -95.00 45.08 -64.77
N GLN A 275 -94.80 44.49 -65.96
CA GLN A 275 -95.71 44.68 -67.10
C GLN A 275 -97.09 44.04 -66.88
N LEU A 276 -97.14 42.86 -66.24
CA LEU A 276 -98.39 42.18 -65.87
C LEU A 276 -99.15 42.90 -64.75
N GLU A 277 -98.45 43.49 -63.78
CA GLU A 277 -99.07 44.30 -62.72
C GLU A 277 -99.72 45.59 -63.23
N GLN A 278 -99.22 46.19 -64.31
CA GLN A 278 -99.82 47.37 -64.93
C GLN A 278 -101.08 47.05 -65.75
N HIS A 279 -101.21 45.82 -66.29
CA HIS A 279 -102.38 45.41 -67.08
C HIS A 279 -103.62 45.06 -66.22
N CYS A 280 -103.47 44.74 -64.94
CA CYS A 280 -104.56 44.22 -64.10
C CYS A 280 -105.22 45.25 -63.14
N LYS A 281 -104.98 46.57 -63.27
CA LYS A 281 -105.59 47.62 -62.42
C LYS A 281 -106.81 48.36 -63.03
N VAL A 282 -107.55 47.73 -63.93
CA VAL A 282 -108.87 48.24 -64.42
C VAL A 282 -109.96 47.22 -64.11
N LYS A 283 -110.51 47.24 -62.87
CA LYS A 283 -111.96 47.11 -62.53
C LYS A 283 -112.20 46.71 -61.05
N SER A 284 -112.82 47.68 -60.35
CA SER A 284 -113.73 47.61 -59.17
C SER A 284 -113.29 46.85 -57.90
N PHE A 285 -113.09 47.44 -56.70
CA PHE A 285 -113.91 48.27 -55.77
C PHE A 285 -114.96 47.50 -54.94
N PHE A 286 -114.95 47.80 -53.61
CA PHE A 286 -115.85 47.45 -52.47
C PHE A 286 -115.42 46.30 -51.50
N PRO A 287 -115.72 46.39 -50.17
CA PRO A 287 -114.71 46.57 -49.10
C PRO A 287 -115.04 45.79 -47.79
N VAL A 288 -114.53 46.31 -46.65
CA VAL A 288 -114.79 46.03 -45.21
C VAL A 288 -113.67 45.19 -44.57
N ALA A 289 -112.68 45.84 -43.92
CA ALA A 289 -112.60 46.27 -42.51
C ALA A 289 -112.28 45.09 -41.56
N SER A 290 -111.50 45.18 -40.49
CA SER A 290 -110.65 46.19 -39.85
C SER A 290 -109.99 45.49 -38.65
N THR A 291 -109.03 46.17 -38.02
CA THR A 291 -108.34 45.84 -36.74
C THR A 291 -107.17 44.86 -36.90
N GLY A 292 -105.97 45.16 -36.40
CA GLY A 292 -105.50 46.29 -35.64
C GLY A 292 -104.24 45.87 -34.89
N THR A 293 -103.26 46.78 -34.79
CA THR A 293 -102.24 46.86 -33.72
C THR A 293 -101.24 45.70 -33.65
N CYS A 294 -99.98 45.82 -33.21
CA CYS A 294 -99.14 46.90 -32.72
C CYS A 294 -97.74 46.26 -32.58
N THR A 295 -96.70 47.09 -32.59
CA THR A 295 -95.41 46.89 -31.89
C THR A 295 -94.60 45.64 -32.27
N GLY A 296 -93.42 45.73 -32.85
CA GLY A 296 -92.33 46.63 -32.50
C GLY A 296 -91.18 45.80 -31.95
N ASN A 297 -89.99 46.41 -31.96
CA ASN A 297 -88.87 46.08 -31.07
C ASN A 297 -88.20 44.70 -31.31
N ARG A 298 -86.92 44.47 -31.06
CA ARG A 298 -85.78 45.29 -30.65
C ARG A 298 -84.58 44.34 -30.66
N LEU A 299 -83.41 44.92 -30.87
CA LEU A 299 -82.21 44.79 -30.02
C LEU A 299 -81.73 43.41 -29.55
N LEU A 300 -80.39 43.31 -29.63
CA LEU A 300 -79.47 42.80 -28.60
C LEU A 300 -79.65 41.29 -28.32
N ALA A 301 -78.61 40.51 -28.05
CA ALA A 301 -77.47 40.74 -27.21
C ALA A 301 -76.43 39.68 -27.64
N PHE A 302 -75.14 40.00 -27.68
CA PHE A 302 -74.28 40.04 -26.50
C PHE A 302 -74.20 38.69 -25.78
N GLN A 303 -72.97 38.41 -25.36
CA GLN A 303 -72.54 37.43 -24.35
C GLN A 303 -72.02 36.08 -24.85
N ILE A 304 -70.91 35.55 -24.34
CA ILE A 304 -69.77 36.05 -23.55
C ILE A 304 -68.88 34.81 -23.35
N LEU A 305 -67.57 35.05 -23.20
CA LEU A 305 -66.58 34.29 -22.44
C LEU A 305 -66.86 32.82 -22.06
N ASN A 306 -65.89 31.95 -22.32
CA ASN A 306 -64.89 31.51 -21.31
C ASN A 306 -64.06 30.35 -21.91
N TRP A 307 -62.73 30.34 -21.89
CA TRP A 307 -61.75 30.39 -20.79
C TRP A 307 -61.23 28.99 -20.44
N LYS A 308 -59.90 28.92 -20.36
CA LYS A 308 -59.02 27.88 -19.79
C LYS A 308 -58.89 26.57 -20.59
N GLY A 309 -57.69 26.05 -20.86
CA GLY A 309 -56.41 26.19 -20.17
C GLY A 309 -56.11 24.94 -19.34
N THR A 310 -54.82 24.56 -19.32
CA THR A 310 -54.16 23.52 -18.49
C THR A 310 -54.50 22.06 -18.83
N ARG A 311 -53.54 21.15 -19.00
CA ARG A 311 -52.17 21.04 -18.49
C ARG A 311 -51.20 20.55 -19.55
#